data_AF-A0A930T6A7-F1
#
_entry.id   AF-A0A930T6A7-F1
#
_cell.length_a   1.000
_cell.length_b   1.000
_cell.length_c   1.000
_cell.angle_alpha   90.00
_cell.angle_beta   90.00
_cell.angle_gamma   90.00
#
_symmetry.space_group_name_H-M   'P 1'
#
loop_
_entity.id
_entity.type
_entity.pdbx_description
1 polymer ?
#
loop_
_entity_poly.entity_id
_entity_poly.type
_entity_poly.pdbx_seq_one_letter_code
_entity_poly.pdbx_strand_id
1 'polypeptide(L)'
;MRGEIWTSPKVFTILLICILNSLNLWEERKNLKPPQSWKVTKLLWEIFLGIGLISTLISPYPIRSLLGQEQMGDGLLYWLLIAIFTLSNALLLRVYPEIARAQLTGLVIGGAVLAISIFPQVINWRLDYTATSGQLIQSNILASTIFQGHQPIGLYSHRGHASFVLAAVAVITLVGWQWKWIPTRLAAIAGILIIPALLLTQTRAGLLALMVAIAYKIGRKHYKFIIPAALACLLVIGISTTTRQIDNLPLIKQITSDRVHLWEVANRGIQKHPLLGWGMNGFGAAYPSVQYRRKLANVVRLGDFTFDYKHKDGRILTAQLPTVKAHNLILDTILSVGLLGLIQSIIVIHGLIVVILITY
;
A
#
# COMPACT_ATOMS: atom_id res chain seq x y z
N MET A 1 11.04 12.90 10.39
CA MET A 1 9.69 13.22 10.90
C MET A 1 8.57 12.35 10.33
N ARG A 2 8.11 12.49 9.07
CA ARG A 2 6.97 11.66 8.57
C ARG A 2 7.22 10.15 8.60
N GLY A 3 8.41 9.72 8.21
CA GLY A 3 8.81 8.32 8.24
C GLY A 3 8.78 7.69 9.63
N GLU A 4 9.21 8.43 10.65
CA GLU A 4 9.28 7.97 12.03
C GLU A 4 7.89 7.70 12.63
N ILE A 5 6.86 8.40 12.15
CA ILE A 5 5.51 8.26 12.66
C ILE A 5 4.74 7.18 11.89
N TRP A 6 4.93 7.08 10.57
CA TRP A 6 4.05 6.24 9.73
C TRP A 6 4.70 5.01 9.13
N THR A 7 6.02 5.02 8.99
CA THR A 7 6.78 3.95 8.34
C THR A 7 7.46 3.09 9.38
N SER A 8 8.30 3.70 10.22
CA SER A 8 9.14 3.00 11.20
C SER A 8 8.32 2.12 12.15
N PRO A 9 7.18 2.55 12.73
CA PRO A 9 6.40 1.70 13.63
C PRO A 9 5.79 0.48 12.94
N LYS A 10 5.44 0.61 11.65
CA LYS A 10 4.90 -0.51 10.85
C LYS A 10 6.00 -1.51 10.51
N VAL A 11 7.15 -1.03 10.04
CA VAL A 11 8.32 -1.87 9.75
C VAL A 11 8.77 -2.58 11.01
N PHE A 12 8.83 -1.87 12.15
CA PHE A 12 9.18 -2.44 13.45
C PHE A 12 8.19 -3.52 13.90
N THR A 13 6.88 -3.26 13.79
CA THR A 13 5.86 -4.26 14.12
C THR A 13 6.01 -5.52 13.26
N ILE A 14 6.23 -5.38 11.95
CA ILE A 14 6.44 -6.54 11.06
C ILE A 14 7.72 -7.28 11.43
N LEU A 15 8.80 -6.57 11.74
CA LEU A 15 10.06 -7.16 12.21
C LEU A 15 9.87 -7.95 13.50
N LEU A 16 9.15 -7.39 14.48
CA LEU A 16 8.83 -8.08 15.73
C LEU A 16 8.05 -9.38 15.45
N ILE A 17 7.03 -9.33 14.58
CA ILE A 17 6.28 -10.52 14.19
C ILE A 17 7.20 -11.55 13.52
N CYS A 18 8.11 -11.13 12.64
CA CYS A 18 9.07 -12.04 12.01
C CYS A 18 10.00 -12.71 13.04
N ILE A 19 10.49 -11.94 14.02
CA ILE A 19 11.32 -12.47 15.11
C ILE A 19 10.53 -13.50 15.91
N LEU A 20 9.31 -13.16 16.35
CA LEU A 20 8.45 -14.07 17.12
C LEU A 20 8.11 -15.33 16.33
N ASN A 21 7.74 -15.21 15.05
CA ASN A 21 7.48 -16.36 14.19
C ASN A 21 8.73 -17.24 14.08
N SER A 22 9.90 -16.64 13.93
CA SER A 22 11.17 -17.38 13.80
C SER A 22 11.55 -18.11 15.09
N LEU A 23 11.34 -17.48 16.25
CA LEU A 23 11.57 -18.09 17.56
C LEU A 23 10.68 -19.32 17.77
N ASN A 24 9.38 -19.20 17.51
CA ASN A 24 8.45 -20.33 17.62
C ASN A 24 8.81 -21.47 16.62
N LEU A 25 9.13 -21.13 15.37
CA LEU A 25 9.53 -22.13 14.37
C LEU A 25 10.87 -22.80 14.70
N TRP A 26 11.75 -22.12 15.43
CA TRP A 26 13.03 -22.68 15.86
C TRP A 26 12.89 -23.77 16.93
N GLU A 27 11.88 -23.66 17.80
CA GLU A 27 11.54 -24.70 18.77
C GLU A 27 11.11 -25.99 18.06
N GLU A 28 10.35 -25.87 16.97
CA GLU A 28 9.85 -26.99 16.17
C GLU A 28 10.81 -27.46 15.06
N ARG A 29 12.05 -26.95 15.02
CA ARG A 29 12.99 -27.18 13.89
C ARG A 29 13.23 -28.65 13.55
N LYS A 30 13.12 -29.56 14.52
CA LYS A 30 13.31 -31.01 14.31
C LYS A 30 12.09 -31.68 13.66
N ASN A 31 10.90 -31.16 13.91
CA ASN A 31 9.63 -31.70 13.42
C ASN A 31 9.12 -30.96 12.18
N LEU A 32 9.67 -29.78 11.90
CA LEU A 32 9.28 -28.93 10.79
C LEU A 32 9.56 -29.62 9.44
N LYS A 33 8.50 -29.99 8.73
CA LYS A 33 8.56 -30.49 7.34
C LYS A 33 7.87 -29.49 6.41
N PRO A 34 8.61 -28.57 5.79
CA PRO A 34 8.02 -27.58 4.89
C PRO A 34 7.35 -28.27 3.70
N PRO A 35 6.08 -27.96 3.40
CA PRO A 35 5.39 -28.55 2.26
C PRO A 35 5.99 -28.09 0.94
N GLN A 36 5.74 -28.84 -0.13
CA GLN A 36 6.19 -28.48 -1.46
C GLN A 36 5.67 -27.11 -1.91
N SER A 37 4.41 -26.78 -1.59
CA SER A 37 3.82 -25.46 -1.86
C SER A 37 4.61 -24.32 -1.23
N TRP A 38 5.04 -24.47 0.02
CA TRP A 38 5.87 -23.46 0.69
C TRP A 38 7.24 -23.32 0.03
N LYS A 39 7.87 -24.43 -0.35
CA LYS A 39 9.16 -24.40 -1.07
C LYS A 39 9.06 -23.68 -2.41
N VAL A 40 7.97 -23.91 -3.14
CA VAL A 40 7.68 -23.19 -4.40
C VAL A 40 7.50 -21.69 -4.11
N THR A 41 6.67 -21.31 -3.13
CA THR A 41 6.49 -19.90 -2.77
C THR A 41 7.80 -19.23 -2.31
N LYS A 42 8.64 -19.94 -1.56
CA LYS A 42 9.98 -19.47 -1.18
C LYS A 42 10.84 -19.20 -2.42
N LEU A 43 10.90 -20.16 -3.34
CA LEU A 43 11.66 -20.00 -4.59
C LEU A 43 11.14 -18.81 -5.41
N LEU A 44 9.82 -18.62 -5.48
CA LEU A 44 9.24 -17.48 -6.18
C LEU A 44 9.61 -16.14 -5.54
N TRP A 45 9.65 -16.07 -4.20
CA TRP A 45 10.17 -14.92 -3.47
C TRP A 45 11.66 -14.70 -3.72
N GLU A 46 12.47 -15.76 -3.71
CA GLU A 46 13.92 -15.68 -3.99
C GLU A 46 14.19 -15.13 -5.40
N ILE A 47 13.44 -15.59 -6.41
CA ILE A 47 13.54 -15.05 -7.78
C ILE A 47 13.14 -13.57 -7.80
N PHE A 48 12.02 -13.20 -7.15
CA PHE A 48 11.58 -11.80 -7.10
C PHE A 48 12.61 -10.89 -6.42
N LEU A 49 13.12 -11.31 -5.26
CA LEU A 49 14.14 -10.57 -4.51
C LEU A 49 15.47 -10.55 -5.25
N GLY A 50 15.83 -11.61 -6.00
CA GLY A 50 17.00 -11.65 -6.87
C GLY A 50 16.90 -10.62 -8.00
N ILE A 51 15.75 -10.54 -8.69
CA ILE A 51 15.48 -9.49 -9.69
C ILE A 51 15.53 -8.11 -9.03
N GLY A 52 14.92 -7.97 -7.85
CA GLY A 52 14.96 -6.75 -7.05
C GLY A 52 16.39 -6.32 -6.69
N LEU A 53 17.24 -7.25 -6.28
CA LEU A 53 18.64 -7.01 -5.95
C LEU A 53 19.42 -6.56 -7.18
N ILE A 54 19.28 -7.25 -8.31
CA ILE A 54 19.94 -6.85 -9.56
C ILE A 54 19.48 -5.44 -9.95
N SER A 55 18.17 -5.18 -9.90
CA SER A 55 17.59 -3.86 -10.19
C SER A 55 18.13 -2.77 -9.26
N THR A 56 18.26 -3.06 -7.97
CA THR A 56 18.87 -2.17 -6.97
C THR A 56 20.34 -1.89 -7.28
N LEU A 57 21.12 -2.91 -7.65
CA LEU A 57 22.55 -2.77 -7.95
C LEU A 57 22.81 -1.94 -9.22
N ILE A 58 21.96 -2.10 -10.26
CA ILE A 58 22.08 -1.32 -11.50
C ILE A 58 21.39 0.06 -11.40
N SER A 59 20.64 0.31 -10.33
CA SER A 59 19.96 1.59 -10.13
C SER A 59 20.99 2.72 -10.09
N PRO A 60 20.66 3.90 -10.66
CA PRO A 60 21.48 5.10 -10.45
C PRO A 60 21.60 5.51 -8.97
N TYR A 61 20.72 4.99 -8.11
CA TYR A 61 20.67 5.30 -6.67
C TYR A 61 20.58 4.01 -5.84
N PRO A 62 21.64 3.17 -5.80
CA PRO A 62 21.56 1.82 -5.24
C PRO A 62 21.25 1.82 -3.75
N ILE A 63 21.86 2.72 -2.96
CA ILE A 63 21.59 2.83 -1.51
C ILE A 63 20.13 3.19 -1.25
N ARG A 64 19.58 4.13 -2.03
CA ARG A 64 18.18 4.54 -1.90
C ARG A 64 17.22 3.45 -2.34
N SER A 65 17.57 2.68 -3.37
CA SER A 65 16.80 1.52 -3.79
C SER A 65 16.84 0.41 -2.72
N LEU A 66 17.98 0.19 -2.08
CA LEU A 66 18.13 -0.80 -1.02
C LEU A 66 17.32 -0.45 0.23
N LEU A 67 17.50 0.76 0.76
CA LEU A 67 16.91 1.21 2.02
C LEU A 67 15.46 1.71 1.86
N GLY A 68 15.11 2.19 0.67
CA GLY A 68 13.84 2.84 0.41
C GLY A 68 13.86 4.31 0.83
N GLN A 69 12.68 4.92 0.85
CA GLN A 69 12.50 6.29 1.33
C GLN A 69 12.02 6.28 2.77
N GLU A 70 12.44 7.28 3.55
CA GLU A 70 12.07 7.36 4.96
C GLU A 70 10.54 7.35 5.15
N GLN A 71 9.82 8.03 4.26
CA GLN A 71 8.37 8.24 4.40
C GLN A 71 7.49 7.10 3.86
N MET A 72 8.05 6.17 3.09
CA MET A 72 7.28 5.07 2.49
C MET A 72 7.79 3.68 2.86
N GLY A 73 9.09 3.53 3.16
CA GLY A 73 9.69 2.28 3.63
C GLY A 73 9.46 1.13 2.67
N ASP A 74 9.90 1.28 1.43
CA ASP A 74 9.58 0.42 0.29
C ASP A 74 10.82 0.08 -0.56
N GLY A 75 11.99 0.09 0.09
CA GLY A 75 13.24 -0.41 -0.47
C GLY A 75 13.29 -1.93 -0.51
N LEU A 76 14.37 -2.46 -1.07
CA LEU A 76 14.58 -3.91 -1.18
C LEU A 76 14.57 -4.60 0.19
N LEU A 77 15.13 -3.98 1.22
CA LEU A 77 15.12 -4.53 2.59
C LEU A 77 13.70 -4.66 3.16
N TYR A 78 12.81 -3.73 2.81
CA TYR A 78 11.41 -3.86 3.21
C TYR A 78 10.74 -5.05 2.51
N TRP A 79 10.96 -5.22 1.21
CA TRP A 79 10.44 -6.37 0.47
C TRP A 79 10.99 -7.70 0.96
N LEU A 80 12.26 -7.75 1.36
CA LEU A 80 12.85 -8.91 2.04
C LEU A 80 12.13 -9.19 3.37
N LEU A 81 11.86 -8.16 4.17
CA LEU A 81 11.10 -8.30 5.41
C LEU A 81 9.68 -8.83 5.16
N ILE A 82 8.99 -8.36 4.11
CA ILE A 82 7.67 -8.89 3.70
C ILE A 82 7.76 -10.35 3.26
N ALA A 83 8.81 -10.74 2.54
CA ALA A 83 9.03 -12.14 2.16
C ALA A 83 9.22 -13.03 3.41
N ILE A 84 10.05 -12.61 4.36
CA ILE A 84 10.26 -13.32 5.63
C ILE A 84 8.95 -13.40 6.42
N PHE A 85 8.20 -12.30 6.52
CA PHE A 85 6.90 -12.27 7.19
C PHE A 85 5.94 -13.28 6.57
N THR A 86 5.73 -13.23 5.25
CA THR A 86 4.77 -14.12 4.57
C THR A 86 5.17 -15.59 4.66
N LEU A 87 6.46 -15.91 4.46
CA LEU A 87 6.96 -17.29 4.52
C LEU A 87 6.94 -17.85 5.94
N SER A 88 7.37 -17.07 6.93
CA SER A 88 7.37 -17.48 8.34
C SER A 88 5.94 -17.63 8.86
N ASN A 89 5.04 -16.70 8.54
CA ASN A 89 3.64 -16.79 8.97
C ASN A 89 2.94 -18.00 8.35
N ALA A 90 3.20 -18.29 7.08
CA ALA A 90 2.63 -19.47 6.41
C ALA A 90 3.08 -20.79 7.06
N LEU A 91 4.35 -20.90 7.46
CA LEU A 91 4.82 -22.08 8.21
C LEU A 91 4.24 -22.11 9.62
N LEU A 92 4.21 -20.97 10.31
CA LEU A 92 3.69 -20.89 11.67
C LEU A 92 2.23 -21.35 11.72
N LEU A 93 1.39 -20.87 10.81
CA LEU A 93 -0.02 -21.28 10.72
C LEU A 93 -0.22 -22.75 10.34
N ARG A 94 0.80 -23.41 9.79
CA ARG A 94 0.78 -24.85 9.52
C ARG A 94 1.12 -25.66 10.76
N VAL A 95 2.07 -25.18 11.56
CA VAL A 95 2.48 -25.82 12.82
C VAL A 95 1.44 -25.59 13.91
N TYR A 96 0.94 -24.36 14.01
CA TYR A 96 -0.02 -23.89 15.01
C TYR A 96 -1.28 -23.32 14.33
N PRO A 97 -2.11 -24.16 13.69
CA PRO A 97 -3.31 -23.72 12.98
C PRO A 97 -4.33 -23.00 13.89
N GLU A 98 -4.33 -23.28 15.19
CA GLU A 98 -5.15 -22.61 16.20
C GLU A 98 -4.91 -21.10 16.25
N ILE A 99 -3.70 -20.63 15.90
CA ILE A 99 -3.32 -19.22 15.89
C ILE A 99 -4.03 -18.46 14.76
N ALA A 100 -4.48 -19.14 13.68
CA ALA A 100 -5.12 -18.50 12.54
C ALA A 100 -6.34 -17.67 12.94
N ARG A 101 -7.18 -18.20 13.84
CA ARG A 101 -8.37 -17.49 14.35
C ARG A 101 -8.01 -16.27 15.18
N ALA A 102 -6.96 -16.37 15.99
CA ALA A 102 -6.47 -15.26 16.80
C ALA A 102 -5.89 -14.14 15.92
N GLN A 103 -5.11 -14.48 14.89
CA GLN A 103 -4.59 -13.51 13.91
C GLN A 103 -5.73 -12.81 13.17
N LEU A 104 -6.72 -13.57 12.70
CA LEU A 104 -7.89 -13.04 12.02
C LEU A 104 -8.67 -12.06 12.92
N THR A 105 -8.87 -12.42 14.18
CA THR A 105 -9.52 -11.57 15.19
C THR A 105 -8.71 -10.30 15.44
N GLY A 106 -7.38 -10.41 15.53
CA GLY A 106 -6.47 -9.27 15.67
C GLY A 106 -6.56 -8.30 14.48
N LEU A 107 -6.66 -8.81 13.24
CA LEU A 107 -6.86 -7.99 12.05
C LEU A 107 -8.19 -7.23 12.08
N VAL A 108 -9.27 -7.89 12.53
CA VAL A 108 -10.60 -7.27 12.66
C VAL A 108 -10.59 -6.18 13.73
N ILE A 109 -9.99 -6.45 14.89
CA ILE A 109 -9.83 -5.45 15.96
C ILE A 109 -8.99 -4.27 15.46
N GLY A 110 -7.86 -4.53 14.78
CA GLY A 110 -7.03 -3.48 14.20
C GLY A 110 -7.79 -2.62 13.18
N GLY A 111 -8.64 -3.23 12.35
CA GLY A 111 -9.52 -2.51 11.44
C GLY A 111 -10.60 -1.68 12.15
N ALA A 112 -11.16 -2.17 13.27
CA ALA A 112 -12.10 -1.41 14.08
C ALA A 112 -11.41 -0.19 14.76
N VAL A 113 -10.20 -0.37 15.28
CA VAL A 113 -9.39 0.73 15.84
C VAL A 113 -9.08 1.78 14.76
N LEU A 114 -8.70 1.32 13.56
CA LEU A 114 -8.52 2.19 12.40
C LEU A 114 -9.80 2.97 12.07
N ALA A 115 -10.96 2.30 12.05
CA ALA A 115 -12.24 2.93 11.78
C ALA A 115 -12.59 4.01 12.82
N ILE A 116 -12.38 3.73 14.11
CA ILE A 116 -12.61 4.69 15.20
C ILE A 116 -11.75 5.94 15.00
N SER A 117 -10.49 5.78 14.56
CA SER A 117 -9.59 6.92 14.34
C SER A 117 -10.06 7.91 13.27
N ILE A 118 -10.96 7.49 12.36
CA ILE A 118 -11.47 8.33 11.26
C ILE A 118 -12.57 9.29 11.72
N PHE A 119 -13.44 8.89 12.66
CA PHE A 119 -14.63 9.69 13.02
C PHE A 119 -14.28 11.08 13.60
N PRO A 120 -13.37 11.20 14.60
CA PRO A 120 -13.00 12.52 15.13
C PRO A 120 -12.42 13.44 14.06
N GLN A 121 -11.71 12.87 13.09
CA GLN A 121 -11.01 13.60 12.05
C GLN A 121 -11.93 14.17 10.97
N VAL A 122 -13.12 13.59 10.80
CA VAL A 122 -14.18 14.18 9.96
C VAL A 122 -14.73 15.45 10.60
N ILE A 123 -14.85 15.47 11.94
CA ILE A 123 -15.35 16.62 12.69
C ILE A 123 -14.29 17.73 12.72
N ASN A 124 -13.04 17.37 13.03
CA ASN A 124 -11.94 18.32 13.08
C ASN A 124 -10.71 17.76 12.37
N TRP A 125 -10.51 18.18 11.12
CA TRP A 125 -9.34 17.82 10.32
C TRP A 125 -8.03 18.43 10.84
N ARG A 126 -8.04 19.26 11.87
CA ARG A 126 -6.80 19.72 12.53
C ARG A 126 -6.33 18.76 13.61
N LEU A 127 -7.11 17.71 13.93
CA LEU A 127 -6.67 16.64 14.82
C LEU A 127 -5.54 15.85 14.15
N ASP A 128 -4.33 16.27 14.50
CA ASP A 128 -3.05 15.74 14.08
C ASP A 128 -2.42 15.10 15.32
N TYR A 129 -2.18 13.79 15.27
CA TYR A 129 -1.60 13.00 16.36
C TYR A 129 -0.06 13.02 16.34
N THR A 130 0.54 14.05 15.75
CA THR A 130 1.98 14.29 15.72
C THR A 130 2.34 15.44 16.65
N ALA A 131 3.65 15.69 16.82
CA ALA A 131 4.15 16.77 17.68
C ALA A 131 3.66 18.17 17.28
N THR A 132 3.18 18.36 16.05
CA THR A 132 2.70 19.67 15.57
C THR A 132 1.26 19.99 15.99
N SER A 133 0.51 19.03 16.56
CA SER A 133 -0.78 19.24 17.25
C SER A 133 -1.76 20.20 16.55
N GLY A 134 -1.91 20.08 15.23
CA GLY A 134 -2.88 20.88 14.46
C GLY A 134 -2.40 22.28 14.04
N GLN A 135 -1.12 22.60 14.24
CA GLN A 135 -0.49 23.82 13.71
C GLN A 135 -0.62 23.86 12.18
N LEU A 136 -0.86 25.04 11.63
CA LEU A 136 -1.01 25.27 10.19
C LEU A 136 0.26 25.94 9.63
N ILE A 137 0.77 25.43 8.51
CA ILE A 137 1.76 26.14 7.68
C ILE A 137 1.05 27.00 6.63
N GLN A 138 -0.12 26.57 6.17
CA GLN A 138 -1.01 27.33 5.29
C GLN A 138 -2.46 27.14 5.73
N SER A 139 -3.37 27.98 5.24
CA SER A 139 -4.80 27.95 5.61
C SER A 139 -5.46 26.57 5.48
N ASN A 140 -4.95 25.75 4.57
CA ASN A 140 -5.41 24.40 4.25
C ASN A 140 -4.32 23.32 4.42
N ILE A 141 -3.19 23.61 5.07
CA ILE A 141 -2.07 22.67 5.25
C ILE A 141 -1.55 22.69 6.69
N LEU A 142 -1.58 21.54 7.37
CA LEU A 142 -0.98 21.35 8.69
C LEU A 142 0.55 21.37 8.63
N ALA A 143 1.21 21.63 9.75
CA ALA A 143 2.67 21.58 9.86
C ALA A 143 3.24 20.16 9.68
N SER A 144 2.44 19.15 9.96
CA SER A 144 2.63 17.76 9.49
C SER A 144 2.48 17.58 7.97
N THR A 145 2.35 18.67 7.22
CA THR A 145 2.21 18.80 5.75
C THR A 145 0.95 18.12 5.18
N ILE A 146 -0.09 18.02 6.00
CA ILE A 146 -1.38 17.38 5.67
C ILE A 146 -2.35 18.42 5.13
N PHE A 147 -2.99 18.11 4.01
CA PHE A 147 -3.93 19.01 3.34
C PHE A 147 -5.35 18.83 3.89
N GLN A 148 -6.11 19.91 3.99
CA GLN A 148 -7.52 19.87 4.32
C GLN A 148 -8.29 18.95 3.35
N GLY A 149 -9.13 18.05 3.90
CA GLY A 149 -9.84 17.03 3.12
C GLY A 149 -9.00 15.82 2.72
N HIS A 150 -7.69 15.81 2.99
CA HIS A 150 -6.93 14.58 3.19
C HIS A 150 -6.99 14.31 4.69
N GLN A 151 -7.86 13.37 5.12
CA GLN A 151 -8.00 13.04 6.54
C GLN A 151 -6.61 12.89 7.18
N PRO A 152 -6.30 13.65 8.25
CA PRO A 152 -5.01 13.60 8.92
C PRO A 152 -4.79 12.27 9.64
N ILE A 153 -3.60 12.09 10.17
CA ILE A 153 -3.03 10.77 10.41
C ILE A 153 -2.59 10.62 11.86
N GLY A 154 -3.05 9.54 12.50
CA GLY A 154 -2.30 8.83 13.53
C GLY A 154 -1.82 7.47 12.99
N LEU A 155 -2.76 6.56 12.69
CA LEU A 155 -2.45 5.17 12.30
C LEU A 155 -2.07 4.95 10.81
N TYR A 156 -2.38 5.87 9.89
CA TYR A 156 -2.25 5.63 8.44
C TYR A 156 -1.85 6.86 7.63
N SER A 157 -0.91 6.79 6.70
CA SER A 157 -0.33 8.00 6.07
C SER A 157 -1.22 8.74 5.06
N HIS A 158 -2.39 8.20 4.70
CA HIS A 158 -3.27 8.76 3.67
C HIS A 158 -4.63 8.05 3.67
N ARG A 159 -5.74 8.79 3.50
CA ARG A 159 -7.11 8.22 3.41
C ARG A 159 -7.28 7.10 2.39
N GLY A 160 -6.49 7.11 1.30
CA GLY A 160 -6.45 6.02 0.32
C GLY A 160 -5.90 4.72 0.90
N HIS A 161 -4.87 4.78 1.76
CA HIS A 161 -4.37 3.61 2.46
C HIS A 161 -5.38 3.11 3.50
N ALA A 162 -5.98 4.02 4.28
CA ALA A 162 -7.04 3.63 5.23
C ALA A 162 -8.18 2.91 4.54
N SER A 163 -8.67 3.46 3.43
CA SER A 163 -9.74 2.85 2.65
C SER A 163 -9.41 1.45 2.15
N PHE A 164 -8.20 1.27 1.60
CA PHE A 164 -7.77 -0.05 1.16
C PHE A 164 -7.75 -1.06 2.31
N VAL A 165 -7.19 -0.67 3.46
CA VAL A 165 -7.14 -1.53 4.65
C VAL A 165 -8.53 -1.82 5.19
N LEU A 166 -9.41 -0.83 5.32
CA LEU A 166 -10.78 -1.00 5.78
C LEU A 166 -11.58 -1.90 4.84
N ALA A 167 -11.45 -1.74 3.53
CA ALA A 167 -12.08 -2.61 2.56
C ALA A 167 -11.58 -4.05 2.68
N ALA A 168 -10.25 -4.25 2.80
CA ALA A 168 -9.67 -5.57 3.00
C ALA A 168 -10.15 -6.21 4.31
N VAL A 169 -10.13 -5.48 5.43
CA VAL A 169 -10.60 -6.00 6.73
C VAL A 169 -12.10 -6.28 6.71
N ALA A 170 -12.92 -5.48 6.03
CA ALA A 170 -14.35 -5.76 5.87
C ALA A 170 -14.59 -7.09 5.13
N VAL A 171 -13.86 -7.34 4.05
CA VAL A 171 -13.94 -8.62 3.30
C VAL A 171 -13.45 -9.78 4.16
N ILE A 172 -12.33 -9.62 4.86
CA ILE A 172 -11.77 -10.61 5.78
C ILE A 172 -12.76 -10.92 6.91
N THR A 173 -13.43 -9.90 7.46
CA THR A 173 -14.45 -10.04 8.50
C THR A 173 -15.65 -10.84 7.98
N LEU A 174 -16.11 -10.53 6.76
CA LEU A 174 -17.22 -11.24 6.12
C LEU A 174 -16.88 -12.72 5.88
N VAL A 175 -15.70 -13.01 5.32
CA VAL A 175 -15.24 -14.37 5.06
C VAL A 175 -15.07 -15.14 6.38
N GLY A 176 -14.41 -14.53 7.36
CA GLY A 176 -14.21 -15.11 8.69
C GLY A 176 -15.52 -15.41 9.42
N TRP A 177 -16.52 -14.54 9.27
CA TRP A 177 -17.86 -14.77 9.81
C TRP A 177 -18.57 -15.93 9.11
N GLN A 178 -18.52 -16.00 7.77
CA GLN A 178 -19.10 -17.12 7.01
C GLN A 178 -18.47 -18.46 7.39
N TRP A 179 -17.16 -18.48 7.62
CA TRP A 179 -16.44 -19.67 8.09
C TRP A 179 -16.62 -19.95 9.58
N LYS A 180 -17.39 -19.12 10.30
CA LYS A 180 -17.60 -19.20 11.76
C LYS A 180 -16.30 -19.07 12.58
N TRP A 181 -15.26 -18.48 12.00
CA TRP A 181 -14.01 -18.16 12.71
C TRP A 181 -14.11 -16.85 13.49
N ILE A 182 -15.03 -15.97 13.07
CA ILE A 182 -15.37 -14.73 13.76
C ILE A 182 -16.80 -14.84 14.30
N PRO A 183 -17.05 -14.57 15.59
CA PRO A 183 -18.40 -14.61 16.15
C PRO A 183 -19.26 -13.47 15.59
N THR A 184 -20.56 -13.74 15.41
CA THR A 184 -21.52 -12.77 14.83
C THR A 184 -21.50 -11.41 15.52
N ARG A 185 -21.36 -11.38 16.86
CA ARG A 185 -21.27 -10.13 17.63
C ARG A 185 -20.07 -9.28 17.21
N LEU A 186 -18.89 -9.89 17.05
CA LEU A 186 -17.68 -9.17 16.65
C LEU A 186 -17.79 -8.70 15.19
N ALA A 187 -18.29 -9.55 14.30
CA ALA A 187 -18.52 -9.18 12.91
C ALA A 187 -19.49 -7.99 12.77
N ALA A 188 -20.56 -7.98 13.55
CA ALA A 188 -21.54 -6.88 13.56
C ALA A 188 -20.92 -5.57 14.08
N ILE A 189 -20.21 -5.60 15.22
CA ILE A 189 -19.52 -4.42 15.78
C ILE A 189 -18.51 -3.87 14.79
N ALA A 190 -17.67 -4.74 14.22
CA ALA A 190 -16.68 -4.36 13.23
C ALA A 190 -17.34 -3.76 11.98
N GLY A 191 -18.42 -4.36 11.47
CA GLY A 191 -19.16 -3.85 10.33
C GLY A 191 -19.77 -2.46 10.56
N ILE A 192 -20.38 -2.24 11.74
CA ILE A 192 -20.97 -0.95 12.14
C ILE A 192 -19.91 0.16 12.21
N LEU A 193 -18.66 -0.17 12.58
CA LEU A 193 -17.57 0.81 12.63
C LEU A 193 -16.90 1.01 11.27
N ILE A 194 -16.53 -0.08 10.60
CA ILE A 194 -15.69 -0.08 9.39
C ILE A 194 -16.44 0.49 8.19
N ILE A 195 -17.71 0.13 7.98
CA ILE A 195 -18.46 0.56 6.79
C ILE A 195 -18.66 2.09 6.77
N PRO A 196 -19.17 2.74 7.83
CA PRO A 196 -19.28 4.20 7.85
C PRO A 196 -17.91 4.89 7.74
N ALA A 197 -16.88 4.39 8.44
CA ALA A 197 -15.54 4.94 8.33
C ALA A 197 -14.99 4.87 6.89
N LEU A 198 -15.23 3.76 6.18
CA LEU A 198 -14.85 3.59 4.78
C LEU A 198 -15.56 4.61 3.88
N LEU A 199 -16.86 4.84 4.07
CA LEU A 199 -17.60 5.87 3.33
C LEU A 199 -17.03 7.28 3.57
N LEU A 200 -16.66 7.57 4.83
CA LEU A 200 -16.06 8.84 5.22
C LEU A 200 -14.67 9.08 4.62
N THR A 201 -13.94 8.03 4.20
CA THR A 201 -12.68 8.22 3.46
C THR A 201 -12.89 8.89 2.10
N GLN A 202 -14.10 8.83 1.53
CA GLN A 202 -14.46 9.35 0.21
C GLN A 202 -13.55 8.84 -0.93
N THR A 203 -13.13 7.58 -0.85
CA THR A 203 -12.23 6.97 -1.84
C THR A 203 -12.96 5.92 -2.66
N ARG A 204 -13.11 6.21 -3.95
CA ARG A 204 -13.94 5.42 -4.89
C ARG A 204 -13.48 3.97 -5.03
N ALA A 205 -12.16 3.76 -5.11
CA ALA A 205 -11.59 2.44 -5.35
C ALA A 205 -11.85 1.43 -4.20
N GLY A 206 -11.75 1.86 -2.93
CA GLY A 206 -12.00 0.97 -1.80
C GLY A 206 -13.47 0.58 -1.67
N LEU A 207 -14.39 1.53 -1.93
CA LEU A 207 -15.82 1.26 -1.97
C LEU A 207 -16.18 0.29 -3.10
N LEU A 208 -15.63 0.50 -4.30
CA LEU A 208 -15.85 -0.40 -5.44
C LEU A 208 -15.32 -1.80 -5.16
N ALA A 209 -14.11 -1.92 -4.58
CA ALA A 209 -13.53 -3.21 -4.21
C ALA A 209 -14.41 -3.96 -3.20
N LEU A 210 -14.91 -3.27 -2.17
CA LEU A 210 -15.82 -3.85 -1.19
C LEU A 210 -17.14 -4.31 -1.84
N MET A 211 -17.73 -3.48 -2.71
CA MET A 211 -18.96 -3.82 -3.43
C MET A 211 -18.79 -5.10 -4.26
N VAL A 212 -17.73 -5.17 -5.06
CA VAL A 212 -17.46 -6.35 -5.91
C VAL A 212 -17.25 -7.59 -5.06
N ALA A 213 -16.51 -7.48 -3.96
CA ALA A 213 -16.26 -8.59 -3.05
C ALA A 213 -17.55 -9.10 -2.36
N ILE A 214 -18.39 -8.19 -1.87
CA ILE A 214 -19.69 -8.52 -1.27
C ILE A 214 -20.62 -9.15 -2.31
N ALA A 215 -20.73 -8.56 -3.50
CA ALA A 215 -21.57 -9.07 -4.58
C ALA A 215 -21.13 -10.47 -5.00
N TYR A 216 -19.82 -10.70 -5.13
CA TYR A 216 -19.25 -12.00 -5.46
C TYR A 216 -19.53 -13.04 -4.35
N LYS A 217 -19.31 -12.69 -3.08
CA LYS A 217 -19.44 -13.64 -1.96
C LYS A 217 -20.87 -13.93 -1.52
N ILE A 218 -21.76 -12.95 -1.57
CA ILE A 218 -23.15 -13.10 -1.15
C ILE A 218 -24.03 -13.58 -2.33
N GLY A 219 -23.63 -13.28 -3.56
CA GLY A 219 -24.21 -13.83 -4.79
C GLY A 219 -25.67 -13.45 -5.05
N ARG A 220 -26.28 -14.13 -6.04
CA ARG A 220 -27.68 -13.90 -6.48
C ARG A 220 -28.71 -14.13 -5.36
N LYS A 221 -28.39 -14.89 -4.31
CA LYS A 221 -29.33 -15.29 -3.25
C LYS A 221 -29.84 -14.11 -2.42
N HIS A 222 -29.07 -13.03 -2.30
CA HIS A 222 -29.44 -11.84 -1.53
C HIS A 222 -29.39 -10.55 -2.36
N TYR A 223 -29.68 -10.64 -3.67
CA TYR A 223 -29.63 -9.49 -4.58
C TYR A 223 -30.47 -8.29 -4.12
N LYS A 224 -31.59 -8.55 -3.43
CA LYS A 224 -32.48 -7.52 -2.86
C LYS A 224 -31.78 -6.59 -1.86
N PHE A 225 -30.72 -7.04 -1.20
CA PHE A 225 -29.90 -6.22 -0.29
C PHE A 225 -28.66 -5.65 -0.99
N ILE A 226 -28.11 -6.37 -1.99
CA ILE A 226 -26.94 -5.93 -2.75
C ILE A 226 -27.27 -4.71 -3.62
N ILE A 227 -28.44 -4.69 -4.28
CA ILE A 227 -28.85 -3.57 -5.15
C ILE A 227 -28.90 -2.24 -4.39
N PRO A 228 -29.66 -2.10 -3.28
CA PRO A 228 -29.69 -0.82 -2.55
C PRO A 228 -28.32 -0.45 -1.96
N ALA A 229 -27.52 -1.41 -1.48
CA ALA A 229 -26.16 -1.13 -1.01
C ALA A 229 -25.24 -0.63 -2.13
N ALA A 230 -25.34 -1.23 -3.32
CA ALA A 230 -24.62 -0.81 -4.51
C ALA A 230 -25.05 0.59 -4.96
N LEU A 231 -26.36 0.86 -4.99
CA LEU A 231 -26.89 2.19 -5.31
C LEU A 231 -26.43 3.25 -4.31
N ALA A 232 -26.44 2.95 -3.00
CA ALA A 232 -25.93 3.87 -1.98
C ALA A 232 -24.42 4.15 -2.15
N CYS A 233 -23.62 3.11 -2.43
CA CYS A 233 -22.20 3.29 -2.71
C CYS A 233 -21.96 4.08 -4.00
N LEU A 234 -22.71 3.81 -5.08
CA LEU A 234 -22.65 4.56 -6.33
C LEU A 234 -23.06 6.02 -6.14
N LEU A 235 -24.07 6.29 -5.31
CA LEU A 235 -24.48 7.64 -4.94
C LEU A 235 -23.34 8.37 -4.22
N VAL A 236 -22.70 7.73 -3.24
CA VAL A 236 -21.54 8.30 -2.52
C VAL A 236 -20.36 8.52 -3.46
N ILE A 237 -20.09 7.59 -4.37
CA ILE A 237 -19.08 7.76 -5.43
C ILE A 237 -19.44 8.96 -6.30
N GLY A 238 -20.70 9.08 -6.73
CA GLY A 238 -21.21 10.20 -7.53
C GLY A 238 -21.03 11.55 -6.84
N ILE A 239 -21.50 11.67 -5.59
CA ILE A 239 -21.35 12.88 -4.76
C ILE A 239 -19.88 13.23 -4.55
N SER A 240 -19.03 12.25 -4.22
CA SER A 240 -17.57 12.48 -4.06
C SER A 240 -16.87 12.87 -5.36
N THR A 241 -17.49 12.59 -6.50
CA THR A 241 -16.97 12.94 -7.83
C THR A 241 -17.36 14.35 -8.22
N THR A 242 -18.60 14.75 -7.96
CA THR A 242 -19.11 16.08 -8.31
C THR A 242 -18.63 17.17 -7.36
N THR A 243 -18.39 16.86 -6.09
CA THR A 243 -17.93 17.84 -5.08
C THR A 243 -16.42 18.15 -5.14
N ARG A 244 -15.65 17.41 -5.93
CA ARG A 244 -14.18 17.51 -5.99
C ARG A 244 -13.70 17.81 -7.40
N GLN A 245 -14.33 18.79 -8.03
CA GLN A 245 -13.86 19.31 -9.32
C GLN A 245 -12.52 20.02 -9.12
N ILE A 246 -11.56 19.72 -9.99
CA ILE A 246 -10.33 20.49 -10.11
C ILE A 246 -10.59 21.46 -11.26
N ASP A 247 -10.58 22.75 -10.96
CA ASP A 247 -10.92 23.79 -11.93
C ASP A 247 -10.15 23.63 -13.24
N ASN A 248 -10.87 23.79 -14.36
CA ASN A 248 -10.32 23.76 -15.72
C ASN A 248 -9.64 22.46 -16.17
N LEU A 249 -9.89 21.32 -15.51
CA LEU A 249 -9.40 20.02 -15.98
C LEU A 249 -10.48 19.21 -16.73
N PRO A 250 -10.12 18.55 -17.85
CA PRO A 250 -11.02 17.65 -18.57
C PRO A 250 -11.45 16.46 -17.72
N LEU A 251 -12.63 15.89 -18.03
CA LEU A 251 -13.27 14.82 -17.25
C LEU A 251 -12.34 13.66 -16.90
N ILE A 252 -11.48 13.22 -17.83
CA ILE A 252 -10.55 12.11 -17.60
C ILE A 252 -9.52 12.43 -16.51
N LYS A 253 -9.08 13.68 -16.42
CA LYS A 253 -8.19 14.16 -15.35
C LYS A 253 -8.93 14.29 -14.03
N GLN A 254 -10.22 14.65 -14.04
CA GLN A 254 -11.02 14.63 -12.81
C GLN A 254 -11.24 13.21 -12.26
N ILE A 255 -11.48 12.23 -13.14
CA ILE A 255 -11.65 10.81 -12.76
C ILE A 255 -10.33 10.24 -12.21
N THR A 256 -9.21 10.55 -12.86
CA THR A 256 -7.87 10.05 -12.49
C THR A 256 -7.17 10.89 -11.41
N SER A 257 -7.81 11.95 -10.90
CA SER A 257 -7.19 12.91 -9.98
C SER A 257 -5.89 13.53 -10.53
N ASP A 258 -5.90 13.86 -11.83
CA ASP A 258 -4.82 14.43 -12.64
C ASP A 258 -3.53 13.59 -12.70
N ARG A 259 -3.64 12.27 -12.48
CA ARG A 259 -2.48 11.35 -12.45
C ARG A 259 -1.99 10.91 -13.83
N VAL A 260 -2.69 11.24 -14.91
CA VAL A 260 -2.33 10.83 -16.28
C VAL A 260 -0.91 11.27 -16.64
N HIS A 261 -0.50 12.48 -16.26
CA HIS A 261 0.85 12.96 -16.52
C HIS A 261 1.92 12.11 -15.81
N LEU A 262 1.63 11.57 -14.62
CA LEU A 262 2.53 10.66 -13.91
C LEU A 262 2.65 9.34 -14.67
N TRP A 263 1.57 8.85 -15.27
CA TRP A 263 1.60 7.62 -16.06
C TRP A 263 2.39 7.78 -17.36
N GLU A 264 2.32 8.95 -17.99
CA GLU A 264 3.16 9.28 -19.16
C GLU A 264 4.65 9.37 -18.79
N VAL A 265 4.98 9.97 -17.64
CA VAL A 265 6.35 9.96 -17.10
C VAL A 265 6.80 8.53 -16.79
N ALA A 266 5.93 7.73 -16.18
CA ALA A 266 6.20 6.34 -15.86
C ALA A 266 6.50 5.52 -17.13
N ASN A 267 5.66 5.64 -18.16
CA ASN A 267 5.84 4.93 -19.43
C ASN A 267 7.18 5.29 -20.08
N ARG A 268 7.54 6.58 -20.12
CA ARG A 268 8.86 7.02 -20.61
C ARG A 268 10.02 6.47 -19.78
N GLY A 269 9.84 6.30 -18.47
CA GLY A 269 10.81 5.63 -17.59
C GLY A 269 10.94 4.14 -17.91
N ILE A 270 9.82 3.43 -18.07
CA ILE A 270 9.77 2.02 -18.42
C ILE A 270 10.47 1.76 -19.76
N GLN A 271 10.24 2.60 -20.77
CA GLN A 271 10.89 2.46 -22.08
C GLN A 271 12.41 2.50 -22.02
N LYS A 272 13.01 3.19 -21.03
CA LYS A 272 14.47 3.25 -20.86
C LYS A 272 15.04 2.02 -20.16
N HIS A 273 14.31 1.42 -19.22
CA HIS A 273 14.75 0.25 -18.46
C HIS A 273 13.63 -0.81 -18.37
N PRO A 274 13.23 -1.43 -19.50
CA PRO A 274 12.01 -2.23 -19.55
C PRO A 274 12.11 -3.56 -18.79
N LEU A 275 13.29 -4.19 -18.78
CA LEU A 275 13.44 -5.55 -18.26
C LEU A 275 13.60 -5.60 -16.74
N LEU A 276 14.43 -4.71 -16.19
CA LEU A 276 14.83 -4.72 -14.77
C LEU A 276 14.39 -3.46 -14.01
N GLY A 277 13.86 -2.44 -14.69
CA GLY A 277 13.43 -1.20 -14.03
C GLY A 277 14.60 -0.34 -13.52
N TRP A 278 14.29 0.50 -12.54
CA TRP A 278 15.15 1.56 -12.00
C TRP A 278 15.60 1.31 -10.56
N GLY A 279 15.34 0.10 -10.03
CA GLY A 279 15.45 -0.22 -8.61
C GLY A 279 14.15 0.11 -7.85
N MET A 280 13.98 -0.50 -6.67
CA MET A 280 12.88 -0.19 -5.75
C MET A 280 12.70 1.32 -5.59
N ASN A 281 11.45 1.79 -5.63
CA ASN A 281 11.08 3.20 -5.84
C ASN A 281 11.42 3.76 -7.22
N GLY A 282 11.20 2.93 -8.24
CA GLY A 282 11.63 3.23 -9.59
C GLY A 282 11.05 4.51 -10.16
N PHE A 283 9.84 4.94 -9.76
CA PHE A 283 9.28 6.21 -10.24
C PHE A 283 10.11 7.42 -9.76
N GLY A 284 10.43 7.50 -8.47
CA GLY A 284 11.27 8.57 -7.93
C GLY A 284 12.67 8.60 -8.55
N ALA A 285 13.25 7.42 -8.81
CA ALA A 285 14.54 7.29 -9.48
C ALA A 285 14.50 7.68 -10.96
N ALA A 286 13.44 7.29 -11.68
CA ALA A 286 13.27 7.57 -13.10
C ALA A 286 12.94 9.05 -13.38
N TYR A 287 12.18 9.70 -12.48
CA TYR A 287 11.58 11.01 -12.72
C TYR A 287 12.58 12.09 -13.17
N PRO A 288 13.72 12.33 -12.49
CA PRO A 288 14.70 13.32 -12.94
C PRO A 288 15.19 13.04 -14.37
N SER A 289 15.48 11.78 -14.68
CA SER A 289 16.04 11.37 -15.97
C SER A 289 15.05 11.55 -17.14
N VAL A 290 13.75 11.46 -16.86
CA VAL A 290 12.69 11.46 -17.88
C VAL A 290 12.13 12.86 -18.08
N GLN A 291 11.83 13.58 -17.00
CA GLN A 291 11.12 14.85 -17.07
C GLN A 291 12.05 16.04 -17.33
N TYR A 292 13.29 15.99 -16.84
CA TYR A 292 14.22 17.13 -16.90
C TYR A 292 15.34 16.96 -17.94
N ARG A 293 15.26 15.95 -18.82
CA ARG A 293 16.31 15.50 -19.76
C ARG A 293 17.08 16.61 -20.49
N ARG A 294 16.43 17.72 -20.88
CA ARG A 294 17.06 18.82 -21.64
C ARG A 294 17.87 19.79 -20.78
N LYS A 295 17.61 19.86 -19.47
CA LYS A 295 18.18 20.85 -18.53
C LYS A 295 19.22 20.26 -17.58
N LEU A 296 19.30 18.93 -17.45
CA LEU A 296 20.22 18.26 -16.53
C LEU A 296 21.52 17.87 -17.23
N ALA A 297 22.67 18.21 -16.61
CA ALA A 297 23.94 17.58 -16.93
C ALA A 297 24.12 16.29 -16.12
N ASN A 298 23.81 16.32 -14.81
CA ASN A 298 23.81 15.13 -13.94
C ASN A 298 22.92 15.35 -12.71
N VAL A 299 22.37 14.28 -12.12
CA VAL A 299 21.70 14.33 -10.82
C VAL A 299 22.73 14.00 -9.74
N VAL A 300 22.93 14.90 -8.80
CA VAL A 300 23.95 14.80 -7.74
C VAL A 300 23.37 14.07 -6.52
N ARG A 301 22.12 14.38 -6.17
CA ARG A 301 21.45 13.81 -5.01
C ARG A 301 19.96 13.65 -5.29
N LEU A 302 19.40 12.52 -4.89
CA LEU A 302 17.96 12.29 -4.85
C LEU A 302 17.52 12.37 -3.39
N GLY A 303 16.63 13.31 -3.05
CA GLY A 303 15.94 13.46 -1.76
C GLY A 303 14.46 13.03 -1.84
N ASP A 304 13.71 13.01 -0.74
CA ASP A 304 12.36 12.43 -0.70
C ASP A 304 11.36 13.15 -1.61
N PHE A 305 11.40 14.49 -1.62
CA PHE A 305 10.56 15.34 -2.46
C PHE A 305 11.34 16.37 -3.26
N THR A 306 12.67 16.24 -3.29
CA THR A 306 13.55 17.12 -4.04
C THR A 306 14.71 16.34 -4.63
N PHE A 307 15.38 16.90 -5.62
CA PHE A 307 16.64 16.37 -6.12
C PHE A 307 17.56 17.51 -6.53
N ASP A 308 18.86 17.33 -6.27
CA ASP A 308 19.90 18.26 -6.63
C ASP A 308 20.52 17.81 -7.95
N TYR A 309 20.70 18.75 -8.87
CA TYR A 309 21.25 18.47 -10.17
C TYR A 309 22.26 19.52 -10.59
N LYS A 310 23.26 19.09 -11.36
CA LYS A 310 24.20 19.97 -12.03
C LYS A 310 23.54 20.48 -13.31
N HIS A 311 23.32 21.78 -13.38
CA HIS A 311 22.85 22.46 -14.58
C HIS A 311 24.01 22.58 -15.59
N LYS A 312 23.69 22.87 -16.86
CA LYS A 312 24.70 22.91 -17.95
C LYS A 312 25.78 23.97 -17.76
N ASP A 313 25.50 25.02 -17.01
CA ASP A 313 26.43 26.08 -16.61
C ASP A 313 27.32 25.69 -15.41
N GLY A 314 27.20 24.46 -14.91
CA GLY A 314 27.99 23.94 -13.81
C GLY A 314 27.42 24.20 -12.41
N ARG A 315 26.36 25.01 -12.28
CA ARG A 315 25.71 25.30 -10.99
C ARG A 315 24.93 24.08 -10.49
N ILE A 316 24.89 23.90 -9.17
CA ILE A 316 24.02 22.91 -8.53
C ILE A 316 22.70 23.59 -8.21
N LEU A 317 21.60 23.07 -8.75
CA LEU A 317 20.25 23.56 -8.53
C LEU A 317 19.41 22.45 -7.92
N THR A 318 18.43 22.84 -7.09
CA THR A 318 17.46 21.91 -6.52
C THR A 318 16.14 22.00 -7.28
N ALA A 319 15.56 20.87 -7.64
CA ALA A 319 14.23 20.77 -8.22
C ALA A 319 13.30 19.93 -7.34
N GLN A 320 12.00 20.15 -7.50
CA GLN A 320 10.97 19.40 -6.78
C GLN A 320 10.70 18.05 -7.45
N LEU A 321 10.51 17.03 -6.63
CA LEU A 321 9.99 15.72 -7.00
C LEU A 321 8.53 15.65 -6.52
N PRO A 322 7.54 15.82 -7.41
CA PRO A 322 6.15 16.01 -7.00
C PRO A 322 5.57 14.76 -6.31
N THR A 323 6.05 13.58 -6.70
CA THR A 323 5.72 12.31 -6.07
C THR A 323 6.78 11.28 -6.43
N VAL A 324 6.79 10.22 -5.63
CA VAL A 324 7.72 9.09 -5.71
C VAL A 324 7.04 7.84 -6.25
N LYS A 325 5.75 7.93 -6.59
CA LYS A 325 4.92 6.87 -7.17
C LYS A 325 4.13 7.39 -8.37
N ALA A 326 3.93 6.51 -9.35
CA ALA A 326 2.96 6.70 -10.42
C ALA A 326 1.50 6.60 -9.93
N HIS A 327 1.29 6.16 -8.69
CA HIS A 327 -0.02 5.87 -8.11
C HIS A 327 -0.80 4.85 -8.94
N ASN A 328 -0.06 3.87 -9.48
CA ASN A 328 -0.58 2.74 -10.24
C ASN A 328 0.36 1.57 -9.95
N LEU A 329 -0.16 0.54 -9.26
CA LEU A 329 0.63 -0.59 -8.78
C LEU A 329 1.43 -1.28 -9.90
N ILE A 330 0.83 -1.44 -11.08
CA ILE A 330 1.49 -2.09 -12.23
C ILE A 330 2.65 -1.23 -12.71
N LEU A 331 2.41 0.07 -12.95
CA LEU A 331 3.44 1.00 -13.41
C LEU A 331 4.57 1.14 -12.38
N ASP A 332 4.22 1.26 -11.09
CA ASP A 332 5.18 1.36 -10.00
C ASP A 332 6.03 0.09 -9.85
N THR A 333 5.45 -1.09 -10.09
CA THR A 333 6.17 -2.37 -10.06
C THR A 333 7.10 -2.50 -11.26
N ILE A 334 6.63 -2.22 -12.49
CA ILE A 334 7.50 -2.26 -13.69
C ILE A 334 8.63 -1.24 -13.56
N LEU A 335 8.34 -0.04 -13.06
CA LEU A 335 9.41 0.93 -12.84
C LEU A 335 10.42 0.45 -11.80
N SER A 336 9.99 -0.29 -10.78
CA SER A 336 10.87 -0.73 -9.71
C SER A 336 11.73 -1.92 -10.11
N VAL A 337 11.15 -2.94 -10.76
CA VAL A 337 11.80 -4.23 -11.02
C VAL A 337 11.65 -4.73 -12.47
N GLY A 338 11.14 -3.87 -13.35
CA GLY A 338 10.92 -4.17 -14.76
C GLY A 338 9.81 -5.18 -15.02
N LEU A 339 9.66 -5.56 -16.29
CA LEU A 339 8.68 -6.57 -16.71
C LEU A 339 8.95 -7.93 -16.08
N LEU A 340 10.24 -8.30 -15.91
CA LEU A 340 10.62 -9.57 -15.28
C LEU A 340 10.12 -9.62 -13.83
N GLY A 341 10.36 -8.55 -13.07
CA GLY A 341 9.90 -8.47 -11.69
C GLY A 341 8.38 -8.33 -11.58
N LEU A 342 7.70 -7.66 -12.52
CA LEU A 342 6.24 -7.61 -12.57
C LEU A 342 5.65 -9.01 -12.75
N ILE A 343 6.08 -9.75 -13.78
CA ILE A 343 5.60 -11.11 -14.05
C ILE A 343 5.78 -11.96 -12.79
N GLN A 344 6.97 -11.89 -12.19
CA GLN A 344 7.26 -12.63 -10.98
C GLN A 344 6.38 -12.21 -9.79
N SER A 345 6.15 -10.91 -9.59
CA SER A 345 5.27 -10.42 -8.52
C SER A 345 3.83 -10.90 -8.69
N ILE A 346 3.30 -10.95 -9.92
CA ILE A 346 1.98 -11.48 -10.24
C ILE A 346 1.92 -12.97 -9.90
N ILE A 347 2.95 -13.73 -10.27
CA ILE A 347 3.03 -15.18 -9.97
C ILE A 347 3.10 -15.41 -8.46
N VAL A 348 3.89 -14.64 -7.71
CA VAL A 348 3.97 -14.73 -6.24
C VAL A 348 2.60 -14.46 -5.61
N ILE A 349 1.90 -13.40 -6.03
CA ILE A 349 0.57 -13.04 -5.52
C ILE A 349 -0.45 -14.15 -5.84
N HIS A 350 -0.49 -14.64 -7.08
CA HIS A 350 -1.40 -15.72 -7.46
C HIS A 350 -1.08 -17.02 -6.74
N GLY A 351 0.20 -17.37 -6.62
CA GLY A 351 0.68 -18.54 -5.89
C GLY A 351 0.28 -18.49 -4.41
N LEU A 352 0.41 -17.33 -3.75
CA LEU A 352 -0.05 -17.13 -2.37
C LEU A 352 -1.56 -17.34 -2.24
N ILE A 353 -2.35 -16.79 -3.15
CA ILE A 353 -3.82 -16.95 -3.14
C ILE A 353 -4.22 -18.42 -3.31
N VAL A 354 -3.59 -19.12 -4.26
CA VAL A 354 -3.88 -20.55 -4.53
C VAL A 354 -3.48 -21.42 -3.35
N VAL A 355 -2.31 -21.18 -2.73
CA VAL A 355 -1.87 -21.95 -1.55
C VAL A 355 -2.80 -21.74 -0.36
N ILE A 356 -3.29 -20.52 -0.14
CA ILE A 356 -4.25 -20.23 0.94
C ILE A 356 -5.58 -20.96 0.69
N LEU A 357 -6.07 -20.98 -0.55
CA LEU A 357 -7.35 -21.61 -0.92
C LEU A 357 -7.32 -23.15 -0.96
N ILE A 358 -6.14 -23.77 -1.09
CA ILE A 358 -6.00 -25.23 -1.11
C ILE A 358 -5.75 -25.79 0.31
N THR A 359 -5.21 -24.98 1.22
CA THR A 359 -4.82 -25.42 2.56
C THR A 359 -5.96 -25.33 3.58
N TYR A 360 -7.01 -24.54 3.29
CA TYR A 360 -8.19 -24.32 4.13
C TYR A 360 -9.46 -24.32 3.28
#